data_AF-A0A5A5RB75-F1
#
_entry.id   AF-A0A5A5RB75-F1
#
_cell.length_a   1.000
_cell.length_b   1.000
_cell.length_c   1.000
_cell.angle_alpha   90.00
_cell.angle_beta   90.00
_cell.angle_gamma   90.00
#
_symmetry.space_group_name_H-M   'P 1'
#
loop_
_entity.id
_entity.type
_entity.pdbx_description
1 polymer ?
#
loop_
_entity_poly.entity_id
_entity_poly.type
_entity_poly.pdbx_seq_one_letter_code
_entity_poly.pdbx_strand_id
1 'polypeptide(L)'
;MRIWLYILAGITSALIGWNIGQIFLTDLKILSRFPEVVLFPCVAISLGIGMVMNEIFISNPTRPKLNFRIALVPLLIATLIGLIAGLAAGGIFQLLIQSGVAEFPGRLLGWLFVGAAVGLAEGLTWQFYSMEAGDRDRFRQRLYTSIIGAGVASLVAVGIFEFIRQWLGTSEAFRKAEDPLGFAILGLLLGLTFTITNSPSYMAALRAGKGFEYRKIIPELESIDPQFTSINSVFPNIHKTLKFVSESDAEKIEEGLSIQLPAKGIIKIGSVPKTKGSDGVERGSDIYLPGLPPHIADIKIISRDAILDPNPTFYNLIELNGRRLTSTKEITLKHNNLITFHVKDNHNPDEPKIYRFVFYNRFLDPQA
;
A
#
# COMPACT_ATOMS: atom_id res chain seq x y z
N MET A 1 -4.03 3.08 -17.42
CA MET A 1 -3.56 4.40 -16.91
C MET A 1 -2.42 4.28 -15.91
N ARG A 2 -2.51 3.44 -14.86
CA ARG A 2 -1.43 3.26 -13.86
C ARG A 2 -0.04 2.97 -14.45
N ILE A 3 0.06 1.97 -15.33
CA ILE A 3 1.33 1.61 -16.00
C ILE A 3 1.96 2.83 -16.69
N TRP A 4 1.16 3.58 -17.46
CA TRP A 4 1.64 4.77 -18.16
C TRP A 4 2.16 5.86 -17.22
N LEU A 5 1.54 6.07 -16.06
CA LEU A 5 2.01 7.04 -15.07
C LEU A 5 3.37 6.66 -14.48
N TYR A 6 3.58 5.38 -14.16
CA TYR A 6 4.87 4.89 -13.68
C TYR A 6 5.96 4.95 -14.76
N ILE A 7 5.65 4.59 -16.00
CA ILE A 7 6.59 4.71 -17.13
C ILE A 7 7.00 6.18 -17.30
N LEU A 8 6.01 7.08 -17.36
CA LEU A 8 6.26 8.50 -17.55
C LEU A 8 7.10 9.05 -16.41
N ALA A 9 6.72 8.78 -15.16
CA ALA A 9 7.46 9.20 -13.98
C ALA A 9 8.90 8.66 -13.98
N GLY A 10 9.11 7.41 -14.39
CA GLY A 10 10.44 6.82 -14.50
C GLY A 10 11.30 7.49 -15.54
N ILE A 11 10.81 7.68 -16.77
CA ILE A 11 11.54 8.36 -17.84
C ILE A 11 11.87 9.80 -17.45
N THR A 12 10.87 10.57 -17.01
CA THR A 12 11.08 11.98 -16.66
C THR A 12 12.08 12.13 -15.53
N SER A 13 11.98 11.28 -14.50
CA SER A 13 12.86 11.37 -13.33
C SER A 13 14.28 10.95 -13.66
N ALA A 14 14.48 9.91 -14.49
CA ALA A 14 15.81 9.51 -14.94
C ALA A 14 16.48 10.64 -15.73
N LEU A 15 15.75 11.28 -16.66
CA LEU A 15 16.26 12.39 -17.47
C LEU A 15 16.55 13.63 -16.63
N ILE A 16 15.71 13.95 -15.64
CA ILE A 16 15.96 15.07 -14.71
C ILE A 16 17.24 14.79 -13.91
N GLY A 17 17.38 13.59 -13.35
CA GLY A 17 18.55 13.21 -12.57
C GLY A 17 19.84 13.25 -13.38
N TRP A 18 19.80 12.77 -14.63
CA TRP A 18 20.92 12.86 -15.56
C TRP A 18 21.27 14.32 -15.88
N ASN A 19 20.29 15.16 -16.24
CA ASN A 19 20.53 16.57 -16.54
C ASN A 19 21.15 17.33 -15.37
N ILE A 20 20.65 17.11 -14.14
CA ILE A 20 21.21 17.71 -12.93
C ILE A 20 22.67 17.24 -12.72
N GLY A 21 22.93 15.94 -12.92
CA GLY A 21 24.28 15.39 -12.87
C GLY A 21 25.22 16.03 -13.89
N GLN A 22 24.76 16.25 -15.13
CA GLN A 22 25.54 16.95 -16.15
C GLN A 22 25.85 18.39 -15.75
N ILE A 23 24.87 19.17 -15.24
CA ILE A 23 25.11 20.54 -14.77
C ILE A 23 26.23 20.57 -13.71
N PHE A 24 26.22 19.62 -12.76
CA PHE A 24 27.29 19.53 -11.76
C PHE A 24 28.66 19.20 -12.36
N LEU A 25 28.71 18.32 -13.37
CA LEU A 25 29.95 17.84 -13.98
C LEU A 25 30.53 18.79 -15.03
N THR A 26 29.70 19.35 -15.89
CA THR A 26 30.13 20.19 -17.03
C THR A 26 30.24 21.66 -16.65
N ASP A 27 29.21 22.20 -15.99
CA ASP A 27 29.08 23.63 -15.78
C ASP A 27 29.78 24.05 -14.49
N LEU A 28 29.50 23.32 -13.40
CA LEU A 28 30.09 23.58 -12.08
C LEU A 28 31.42 22.85 -11.86
N LYS A 29 31.77 21.88 -12.71
CA LYS A 29 33.00 21.07 -12.65
C LYS A 29 33.27 20.42 -11.29
N ILE A 30 32.21 20.12 -10.54
CA ILE A 30 32.29 19.49 -9.23
C ILE A 30 32.73 18.04 -9.43
N LEU A 31 33.84 17.64 -8.81
CA LEU A 31 34.32 16.25 -8.82
C LEU A 31 34.37 15.64 -10.23
N SER A 32 34.67 16.43 -11.26
CA SER A 32 34.69 15.98 -12.67
C SER A 32 35.68 14.84 -12.95
N ARG A 33 36.66 14.64 -12.06
CA ARG A 33 37.58 13.49 -12.07
C ARG A 33 36.91 12.16 -11.66
N PHE A 34 35.79 12.23 -10.94
CA PHE A 34 35.03 11.10 -10.43
C PHE A 34 33.55 11.24 -10.79
N PRO A 35 33.20 11.16 -12.10
CA PRO A 35 31.87 11.52 -12.57
C PRO A 35 30.76 10.62 -12.00
N GLU A 36 31.06 9.35 -11.71
CA GLU A 36 30.12 8.39 -11.15
C GLU A 36 29.65 8.78 -9.73
N VAL A 37 30.54 9.39 -8.94
CA VAL A 37 30.25 9.86 -7.57
C VAL A 37 29.24 11.01 -7.58
N VAL A 38 29.14 11.76 -8.68
CA VAL A 38 28.17 12.86 -8.82
C VAL A 38 26.90 12.39 -9.52
N LEU A 39 27.03 11.61 -10.59
CA LEU A 39 25.91 11.22 -11.43
C LEU A 39 24.98 10.23 -10.72
N PHE A 40 25.52 9.23 -10.02
CA PHE A 40 24.71 8.18 -9.39
C PHE A 40 23.77 8.72 -8.30
N PRO A 41 24.22 9.58 -7.36
CA PRO A 41 23.31 10.24 -6.43
C PRO A 41 22.22 11.07 -7.13
N CYS A 42 22.56 11.84 -8.16
CA CYS A 42 21.57 12.69 -8.85
C CYS A 42 20.46 11.85 -9.48
N VAL A 43 20.83 10.75 -10.14
CA VAL A 43 19.88 9.82 -10.76
C VAL A 43 19.07 9.06 -9.70
N ALA A 44 19.73 8.56 -8.63
CA ALA A 44 19.07 7.83 -7.56
C ALA A 44 18.05 8.69 -6.79
N ILE A 45 18.41 9.93 -6.45
CA ILE A 45 17.52 10.90 -5.80
C ILE A 45 16.31 11.19 -6.68
N SER A 46 16.56 11.56 -7.95
CA SER A 46 15.49 11.95 -8.87
C SER A 46 14.50 10.79 -9.09
N LEU A 47 15.01 9.58 -9.38
CA LEU A 47 14.17 8.39 -9.54
C LEU A 47 13.43 8.02 -8.25
N GLY A 48 14.10 8.05 -7.10
CA GLY A 48 13.48 7.77 -5.81
C GLY A 48 12.32 8.72 -5.51
N ILE A 49 12.55 10.03 -5.65
CA ILE A 49 11.52 11.07 -5.51
C ILE A 49 10.36 10.83 -6.49
N GLY A 50 10.68 10.61 -7.77
CA GLY A 50 9.67 10.41 -8.82
C GLY A 50 8.76 9.22 -8.55
N MET A 51 9.33 8.08 -8.14
CA MET A 51 8.58 6.86 -7.85
C MET A 51 7.72 7.01 -6.59
N VAL A 52 8.28 7.56 -5.51
CA VAL A 52 7.55 7.81 -4.26
C VAL A 52 6.41 8.79 -4.48
N MET A 53 6.67 9.89 -5.16
CA MET A 53 5.66 10.90 -5.48
C MET A 53 4.53 10.29 -6.33
N ASN A 54 4.89 9.52 -7.36
CA ASN A 54 3.92 8.86 -8.24
C ASN A 54 3.05 7.86 -7.47
N GLU A 55 3.61 7.12 -6.51
CA GLU A 55 2.83 6.19 -5.67
C GLU A 55 1.86 6.92 -4.74
N ILE A 56 2.27 8.03 -4.12
CA ILE A 56 1.40 8.88 -3.30
C ILE A 56 0.23 9.42 -4.15
N PHE A 57 0.52 9.93 -5.36
CA PHE A 57 -0.53 10.44 -6.26
C PHE A 57 -1.49 9.34 -6.75
N ILE A 58 -0.99 8.17 -7.14
CA ILE A 58 -1.82 7.06 -7.63
C ILE A 58 -2.66 6.44 -6.51
N SER A 59 -2.15 6.51 -5.27
CA SER A 59 -2.91 6.11 -4.10
C SER A 59 -4.13 7.03 -3.89
N ASN A 60 -3.99 8.32 -4.19
CA ASN A 60 -4.97 9.38 -3.89
C ASN A 60 -5.21 10.36 -5.06
N PRO A 61 -5.77 9.92 -6.19
CA PRO A 61 -5.90 10.77 -7.38
C PRO A 61 -6.85 11.97 -7.20
N THR A 62 -7.79 11.90 -6.24
CA THR A 62 -8.83 12.92 -6.03
C THR A 62 -8.50 13.94 -4.92
N ARG A 63 -7.40 13.76 -4.18
CA ARG A 63 -7.02 14.62 -3.04
C ARG A 63 -5.61 15.20 -3.18
N PRO A 64 -5.33 16.02 -4.21
CA PRO A 64 -3.97 16.51 -4.47
C PRO A 64 -3.37 17.32 -3.31
N LYS A 65 -4.18 18.14 -2.62
CA LYS A 65 -3.73 18.91 -1.44
C LYS A 65 -3.23 18.03 -0.31
N LEU A 66 -3.89 16.89 -0.08
CA LEU A 66 -3.48 15.92 0.94
C LEU A 66 -2.17 15.23 0.53
N ASN A 67 -2.03 14.87 -0.74
CA ASN A 67 -0.82 14.24 -1.26
C ASN A 67 0.42 15.10 -1.04
N PHE A 68 0.33 16.41 -1.33
CA PHE A 68 1.45 17.31 -1.08
C PHE A 68 1.80 17.45 0.41
N ARG A 69 0.79 17.43 1.29
CA ARG A 69 1.03 17.49 2.74
C ARG A 69 1.74 16.23 3.25
N ILE A 70 1.29 15.05 2.81
CA ILE A 70 1.87 13.76 3.22
C ILE A 70 3.24 13.54 2.58
N ALA A 71 3.48 14.04 1.36
CA ALA A 71 4.69 13.75 0.60
C ALA A 71 5.97 14.35 1.20
N LEU A 72 5.90 15.40 2.02
CA LEU A 72 7.09 16.10 2.50
C LEU A 72 8.10 15.16 3.20
N VAL A 73 7.65 14.41 4.21
CA VAL A 73 8.52 13.52 4.98
C VAL A 73 9.06 12.36 4.13
N PRO A 74 8.21 11.60 3.39
CA PRO A 74 8.67 10.58 2.46
C PRO A 74 9.69 11.07 1.44
N LEU A 75 9.49 12.26 0.86
CA LEU A 75 10.40 12.80 -0.15
C LEU A 75 11.75 13.20 0.44
N LEU A 76 11.77 13.77 1.65
CA LEU A 76 13.02 14.06 2.35
C LEU A 76 13.81 12.77 2.64
N ILE A 77 13.10 11.71 3.06
CA ILE A 77 13.71 10.41 3.31
C ILE A 77 14.21 9.76 2.01
N ALA A 78 13.42 9.79 0.94
CA ALA A 78 13.83 9.31 -0.38
C ALA A 78 15.09 10.03 -0.87
N THR A 79 15.15 11.35 -0.65
CA THR A 79 16.32 12.17 -0.99
C THR A 79 17.54 11.74 -0.19
N LEU A 80 17.40 11.58 1.13
CA LEU A 80 18.50 11.17 2.00
C LEU A 80 19.01 9.77 1.66
N ILE A 81 18.11 8.81 1.48
CA ILE A 81 18.48 7.43 1.14
C ILE A 81 19.06 7.37 -0.27
N GLY A 82 18.47 8.07 -1.24
CA GLY A 82 18.98 8.18 -2.60
C GLY A 82 20.38 8.80 -2.65
N LEU A 83 20.65 9.81 -1.83
CA LEU A 83 21.97 10.42 -1.70
C LEU A 83 22.99 9.43 -1.13
N ILE A 84 22.68 8.80 0.01
CA ILE A 84 23.60 7.85 0.68
C ILE A 84 23.87 6.64 -0.22
N ALA A 85 22.81 6.01 -0.74
CA ALA A 85 22.92 4.83 -1.59
C ALA A 85 23.62 5.17 -2.92
N GLY A 86 23.30 6.32 -3.51
CA GLY A 86 23.95 6.79 -4.74
C GLY A 86 25.43 7.12 -4.55
N LEU A 87 25.81 7.72 -3.42
CA LEU A 87 27.22 8.01 -3.12
C LEU A 87 28.01 6.73 -2.87
N ALA A 88 27.44 5.78 -2.12
CA ALA A 88 28.07 4.48 -1.90
C ALA A 88 28.24 3.72 -3.22
N ALA A 89 27.18 3.65 -4.04
CA ALA A 89 27.20 3.03 -5.35
C ALA A 89 28.22 3.68 -6.29
N GLY A 90 28.21 5.01 -6.40
CA GLY A 90 29.13 5.76 -7.24
C GLY A 90 30.58 5.61 -6.79
N GLY A 91 30.85 5.68 -5.48
CA GLY A 91 32.19 5.49 -4.91
C GLY A 91 32.75 4.09 -5.15
N ILE A 92 31.96 3.05 -4.88
CA ILE A 92 32.36 1.65 -5.13
C ILE A 92 32.62 1.44 -6.62
N PHE A 93 31.72 1.92 -7.48
CA PHE A 93 31.83 1.76 -8.92
C PHE A 93 33.02 2.54 -9.49
N GLN A 94 33.34 3.72 -8.95
CA GLN A 94 34.53 4.48 -9.34
C GLN A 94 35.82 3.71 -9.08
N LEU A 95 35.94 3.05 -7.92
CA LEU A 95 37.10 2.23 -7.59
C LEU A 95 37.22 1.02 -8.51
N LEU A 96 36.10 0.43 -8.92
CA LEU A 96 36.07 -0.65 -9.90
C LEU A 96 36.58 -0.19 -11.27
N ILE A 97 36.13 0.95 -11.77
CA ILE A 97 36.61 1.50 -13.05
C ILE A 97 38.13 1.77 -13.00
N GLN A 98 38.62 2.35 -11.90
CA GLN A 98 40.06 2.59 -11.72
C GLN A 98 40.89 1.31 -11.71
N SER A 99 40.27 0.17 -11.38
CA SER A 99 40.92 -1.15 -11.39
C SER A 99 41.03 -1.76 -12.79
N GLY A 100 40.60 -1.07 -13.85
CA GLY A 100 40.77 -1.49 -15.24
C GLY A 100 39.67 -2.41 -15.78
N VAL A 101 38.44 -2.30 -15.26
CA VAL A 101 37.29 -3.06 -15.77
C VAL A 101 36.97 -2.66 -17.21
N ALA A 102 36.75 -3.65 -18.08
CA ALA A 102 36.40 -3.42 -19.48
C ALA A 102 35.05 -2.67 -19.63
N GLU A 103 34.86 -2.01 -20.78
CA GLU A 103 33.74 -1.08 -21.01
C GLU A 103 32.35 -1.72 -20.83
N PHE A 104 32.14 -2.93 -21.37
CA PHE A 104 30.85 -3.64 -21.27
C PHE A 104 30.55 -4.13 -19.83
N PRO A 105 31.45 -4.88 -19.15
CA PRO A 105 31.24 -5.22 -17.73
C PRO A 105 31.09 -3.99 -16.84
N GLY A 106 31.80 -2.89 -17.14
CA GLY A 106 31.66 -1.62 -16.46
C GLY A 106 30.24 -1.06 -16.56
N ARG A 107 29.69 -0.95 -17.78
CA ARG A 107 28.32 -0.46 -17.97
C ARG A 107 27.27 -1.35 -17.31
N LEU A 108 27.44 -2.67 -17.39
CA LEU A 108 26.57 -3.65 -16.72
C LEU A 108 26.53 -3.42 -15.20
N LEU A 109 27.70 -3.32 -14.58
CA LEU A 109 27.82 -3.10 -13.14
C LEU A 109 27.29 -1.72 -12.75
N GLY A 110 27.60 -0.67 -13.52
CA GLY A 110 27.17 0.70 -13.23
C GLY A 110 25.64 0.83 -13.19
N TRP A 111 24.94 0.26 -14.17
CA TRP A 111 23.48 0.30 -14.18
C TRP A 111 22.88 -0.57 -13.07
N LEU A 112 23.50 -1.71 -12.75
CA LEU A 112 23.08 -2.53 -11.61
C LEU A 112 23.22 -1.76 -10.29
N PHE A 113 24.32 -1.02 -10.09
CA PHE A 113 24.54 -0.16 -8.94
C PHE A 113 23.48 0.95 -8.84
N VAL A 114 23.18 1.64 -9.94
CA VAL A 114 22.10 2.64 -9.99
C VAL A 114 20.74 2.01 -9.67
N GLY A 115 20.41 0.88 -10.28
CA GLY A 115 19.18 0.14 -10.02
C GLY A 115 19.03 -0.26 -8.56
N ALA A 116 20.08 -0.83 -7.96
CA ALA A 116 20.10 -1.20 -6.56
C ALA A 116 19.91 0.02 -5.63
N ALA A 117 20.56 1.15 -5.93
CA ALA A 117 20.39 2.39 -5.17
C ALA A 117 18.95 2.92 -5.24
N VAL A 118 18.34 2.89 -6.42
CA VAL A 118 16.93 3.29 -6.62
C VAL A 118 15.98 2.34 -5.90
N GLY A 119 16.20 1.03 -6.02
CA GLY A 119 15.39 0.02 -5.32
C GLY A 119 15.46 0.14 -3.80
N LEU A 120 16.63 0.49 -3.25
CA LEU A 120 16.78 0.81 -1.83
C LEU A 120 16.05 2.10 -1.45
N ALA A 121 16.22 3.17 -2.23
CA ALA A 121 15.56 4.45 -1.97
C ALA A 121 14.04 4.32 -1.98
N GLU A 122 13.46 3.65 -2.97
CA GLU A 122 12.02 3.39 -3.04
C GLU A 122 11.56 2.46 -1.91
N GLY A 123 12.20 1.30 -1.75
CA GLY A 123 11.75 0.26 -0.83
C GLY A 123 11.83 0.66 0.64
N LEU A 124 12.88 1.38 1.03
CA LEU A 124 13.03 1.88 2.40
C LEU A 124 12.13 3.09 2.69
N THR A 125 11.86 3.92 1.69
CA THR A 125 10.95 5.07 1.87
C THR A 125 9.50 4.61 2.04
N TRP A 126 9.14 3.45 1.49
CA TRP A 126 7.78 2.90 1.56
C TRP A 126 7.17 2.85 2.96
N GLN A 127 7.98 2.60 3.99
CA GLN A 127 7.50 2.53 5.36
C GLN A 127 6.91 3.85 5.90
N PHE A 128 7.27 4.98 5.29
CA PHE A 128 6.89 6.30 5.77
C PHE A 128 5.63 6.86 5.11
N TYR A 129 5.10 6.19 4.08
CA TYR A 129 3.86 6.60 3.41
C TYR A 129 2.84 5.47 3.22
N SER A 130 3.17 4.24 3.61
CA SER A 130 2.27 3.10 3.53
C SER A 130 1.92 2.54 4.91
N MET A 131 0.62 2.48 5.22
CA MET A 131 0.14 1.83 6.44
C MET A 131 0.37 0.31 6.43
N GLU A 132 0.60 -0.30 5.27
CA GLU A 132 0.90 -1.72 5.17
C GLU A 132 2.31 -2.08 5.66
N ALA A 133 3.19 -1.10 5.80
CA ALA A 133 4.54 -1.31 6.29
C ALA A 133 4.62 -1.55 7.80
N GLY A 134 3.52 -1.38 8.53
CA GLY A 134 3.42 -1.81 9.93
C GLY A 134 3.61 -3.32 10.11
N ASP A 135 3.38 -4.10 9.04
CA ASP A 135 3.69 -5.53 8.98
C ASP A 135 5.14 -5.75 8.52
N ARG A 136 5.99 -6.26 9.43
CA ARG A 136 7.42 -6.50 9.20
C ARG A 136 7.68 -7.46 8.04
N ASP A 137 6.86 -8.48 7.87
CA ASP A 137 7.06 -9.49 6.82
C ASP A 137 6.73 -8.90 5.45
N ARG A 138 5.67 -8.11 5.38
CA ARG A 138 5.28 -7.40 4.16
C ARG A 138 6.30 -6.33 3.77
N PHE A 139 6.83 -5.59 4.74
CA PHE A 139 7.93 -4.64 4.51
C PHE A 139 9.16 -5.32 3.93
N ARG A 140 9.60 -6.43 4.55
CA ARG A 140 10.75 -7.20 4.05
C ARG A 140 10.52 -7.72 2.64
N GLN A 141 9.36 -8.35 2.41
CA GLN A 141 9.00 -8.85 1.09
C GLN A 141 9.06 -7.73 0.05
N ARG A 142 8.47 -6.57 0.35
CA ARG A 142 8.47 -5.44 -0.58
C ARG A 142 9.88 -4.91 -0.84
N LEU A 143 10.69 -4.70 0.20
CA LEU A 143 12.07 -4.24 0.07
C LEU A 143 12.89 -5.17 -0.83
N TYR A 144 12.81 -6.49 -0.63
CA TYR A 144 13.51 -7.44 -1.49
C TYR A 144 12.99 -7.41 -2.93
N THR A 145 11.67 -7.35 -3.13
CA THR A 145 11.10 -7.27 -4.49
C THR A 145 11.49 -5.99 -5.22
N SER A 146 11.60 -4.85 -4.53
CA SER A 146 12.02 -3.57 -5.11
C SER A 146 13.49 -3.62 -5.54
N ILE A 147 14.39 -4.13 -4.69
CA ILE A 147 15.82 -4.24 -5.01
C ILE A 147 16.05 -5.23 -6.15
N ILE A 148 15.49 -6.44 -6.04
CA ILE A 148 15.65 -7.49 -7.06
C ILE A 148 15.03 -7.03 -8.39
N GLY A 149 13.82 -6.47 -8.33
CA GLY A 149 13.13 -5.95 -9.50
C GLY A 149 13.93 -4.85 -10.18
N ALA A 150 14.46 -3.88 -9.43
CA ALA A 150 15.27 -2.81 -9.99
C ALA A 150 16.60 -3.32 -10.58
N GLY A 151 17.21 -4.32 -9.95
CA GLY A 151 18.40 -5.01 -10.49
C GLY A 151 18.11 -5.70 -11.82
N VAL A 152 17.04 -6.51 -11.90
CA VAL A 152 16.61 -7.17 -13.15
C VAL A 152 16.28 -6.14 -14.23
N ALA A 153 15.54 -5.09 -13.88
CA ALA A 153 15.21 -4.00 -14.81
C ALA A 153 16.47 -3.37 -15.39
N SER A 154 17.47 -3.11 -14.56
CA SER A 154 18.73 -2.49 -14.97
C SER A 154 19.54 -3.40 -15.90
N LEU A 155 19.60 -4.69 -15.63
CA LEU A 155 20.26 -5.67 -16.51
C LEU A 155 19.59 -5.75 -17.89
N VAL A 156 18.26 -5.82 -17.92
CA VAL A 156 17.49 -5.81 -19.17
C VAL A 156 17.70 -4.50 -19.92
N ALA A 157 17.75 -3.37 -19.19
CA ALA A 157 17.96 -2.05 -19.75
C ALA A 157 19.32 -1.94 -20.44
N VAL A 158 20.40 -2.45 -19.82
CA VAL A 158 21.73 -2.53 -20.44
C VAL A 158 21.70 -3.37 -21.70
N GLY A 159 21.06 -4.55 -21.66
CA GLY A 159 20.97 -5.42 -22.83
C GLY A 159 20.27 -4.76 -24.03
N ILE A 160 19.15 -4.07 -23.78
CA ILE A 160 18.44 -3.31 -24.82
C ILE A 160 19.30 -2.17 -25.33
N PHE A 161 19.94 -1.42 -24.44
CA PHE A 161 20.79 -0.30 -24.80
C PHE A 161 21.98 -0.72 -25.67
N GLU A 162 22.68 -1.80 -25.31
CA GLU A 162 23.81 -2.32 -26.09
C GLU A 162 23.35 -2.84 -27.46
N PHE A 163 22.19 -3.49 -27.54
CA PHE A 163 21.60 -3.91 -28.80
C PHE A 163 21.33 -2.71 -29.73
N ILE A 164 20.75 -1.64 -29.20
CA ILE A 164 20.49 -0.39 -29.91
C ILE A 164 21.81 0.24 -30.38
N ARG A 165 22.82 0.30 -29.51
CA ARG A 165 24.16 0.84 -29.81
C ARG A 165 24.83 0.07 -30.94
N GLN A 166 24.77 -1.26 -30.93
CA GLN A 166 25.31 -2.10 -31.99
C GLN A 166 24.59 -1.91 -33.32
N TRP A 167 23.26 -1.72 -33.28
CA TRP A 167 22.44 -1.59 -34.49
C TRP A 167 22.56 -0.21 -35.17
N LEU A 168 22.58 0.88 -34.39
CA LEU A 168 22.67 2.25 -34.91
C LEU A 168 24.10 2.69 -35.23
N GLY A 169 25.10 1.97 -34.71
CA GLY A 169 26.51 2.34 -34.83
C GLY A 169 26.87 3.63 -34.08
N THR A 170 28.14 4.03 -34.17
CA THR A 170 28.70 5.17 -33.44
C THR A 170 28.65 6.47 -34.26
N SER A 171 27.49 6.81 -34.82
CA SER A 171 27.32 8.10 -35.50
C SER A 171 27.48 9.27 -34.52
N GLU A 172 27.97 10.43 -34.98
CA GLU A 172 28.13 11.62 -34.11
C GLU A 172 26.80 12.10 -33.52
N ALA A 173 25.70 11.95 -34.26
CA ALA A 173 24.36 12.25 -33.78
C ALA A 173 23.95 11.30 -32.64
N PHE A 174 24.28 10.01 -32.76
CA PHE A 174 23.98 9.03 -31.72
C PHE A 174 24.83 9.25 -30.47
N ARG A 175 26.11 9.62 -30.59
CA ARG A 175 26.97 9.93 -29.42
C ARG A 175 26.41 11.01 -28.49
N LYS A 176 25.68 11.99 -29.03
CA LYS A 176 25.04 13.04 -28.22
C LYS A 176 23.74 12.56 -27.53
N ALA A 177 23.09 11.56 -28.13
CA ALA A 177 21.84 10.99 -27.62
C ALA A 177 22.05 9.71 -26.79
N GLU A 178 23.26 9.16 -26.78
CA GLU A 178 23.61 7.87 -26.19
C GLU A 178 23.25 7.82 -24.69
N ASP A 179 23.78 8.73 -23.89
CA ASP A 179 23.49 8.80 -22.45
C ASP A 179 22.02 9.07 -22.12
N PRO A 180 21.36 10.12 -22.65
CA PRO A 180 19.95 10.39 -22.32
C PRO A 180 19.02 9.27 -22.79
N LEU A 181 19.32 8.61 -23.91
CA LEU A 181 18.57 7.43 -24.36
C LEU A 181 18.74 6.26 -23.38
N GLY A 182 19.98 6.02 -22.92
CA GLY A 182 20.25 4.99 -21.92
C GLY A 182 19.47 5.20 -20.63
N PHE A 183 19.51 6.42 -20.08
CA PHE A 183 18.74 6.77 -18.88
C PHE A 183 17.22 6.73 -19.10
N ALA A 184 16.73 7.08 -20.30
CA ALA A 184 15.31 6.94 -20.63
C ALA A 184 14.86 5.47 -20.65
N ILE A 185 15.66 4.57 -21.22
CA ILE A 185 15.38 3.13 -21.24
C ILE A 185 15.39 2.57 -19.80
N LEU A 186 16.40 2.95 -19.00
CA LEU A 186 16.48 2.58 -17.59
C LEU A 186 15.25 3.07 -16.82
N GLY A 187 14.88 4.35 -16.97
CA GLY A 187 13.71 4.94 -16.32
C GLY A 187 12.40 4.26 -16.72
N LEU A 188 12.23 3.92 -18.00
CA LEU A 188 11.08 3.18 -18.51
C LEU A 188 10.95 1.82 -17.82
N LEU A 189 12.04 1.03 -17.81
CA LEU A 189 12.03 -0.32 -17.26
C LEU A 189 11.87 -0.32 -15.74
N LEU A 190 12.49 0.62 -15.04
CA LEU A 190 12.25 0.82 -13.61
C LEU A 190 10.80 1.19 -13.34
N GLY A 191 10.19 2.08 -14.13
CA GLY A 191 8.77 2.42 -14.02
C GLY A 191 7.86 1.21 -14.23
N LEU A 192 8.14 0.37 -15.23
CA LEU A 192 7.41 -0.89 -15.45
C LEU A 192 7.52 -1.83 -14.24
N THR A 193 8.74 -2.06 -13.76
CA THR A 193 9.00 -2.90 -12.59
C THR A 193 8.27 -2.39 -11.37
N PHE A 194 8.38 -1.10 -11.04
CA PHE A 194 7.69 -0.53 -9.89
C PHE A 194 6.17 -0.54 -10.03
N THR A 195 5.62 -0.57 -11.24
CA THR A 195 4.17 -0.80 -11.39
C THR A 195 3.73 -2.16 -10.85
N ILE A 196 4.59 -3.18 -11.02
CA ILE A 196 4.35 -4.56 -10.61
C ILE A 196 4.66 -4.74 -9.13
N THR A 197 5.82 -4.26 -8.67
CA THR A 197 6.25 -4.40 -7.27
C THR A 197 5.46 -3.49 -6.31
N ASN A 198 5.07 -2.29 -6.77
CA ASN A 198 4.40 -1.30 -5.92
C ASN A 198 2.89 -1.39 -6.00
N SER A 199 2.32 -2.60 -6.08
CA SER A 199 0.86 -2.76 -6.02
C SER A 199 0.34 -1.91 -4.87
N PRO A 200 -0.56 -0.94 -5.12
CA PRO A 200 -0.98 0.02 -4.12
C PRO A 200 -1.47 -0.76 -2.92
N SER A 201 -1.18 -0.23 -1.73
CA SER A 201 -1.59 -0.81 -0.48
C SER A 201 -3.10 -1.07 -0.49
N TYR A 202 -3.49 -2.32 -0.77
CA TYR A 202 -4.87 -2.75 -0.73
C TYR A 202 -5.15 -3.15 0.72
N MET A 203 -5.40 -2.15 1.53
CA MET A 203 -5.96 -2.34 2.85
C MET A 203 -7.45 -2.05 2.76
N ALA A 204 -8.25 -3.10 2.65
CA ALA A 204 -9.69 -2.96 2.80
C ALA A 204 -10.02 -2.79 4.29
N ALA A 205 -11.02 -1.98 4.61
CA ALA A 205 -11.46 -1.80 5.98
C ALA A 205 -12.97 -1.63 6.07
N LEU A 206 -13.53 -1.98 7.23
CA LEU A 206 -14.89 -1.69 7.62
C LEU A 206 -14.87 -0.67 8.74
N ARG A 207 -15.35 0.54 8.47
CA ARG A 207 -15.50 1.57 9.51
C ARG A 207 -16.84 1.42 10.18
N ALA A 208 -16.82 1.27 11.50
CA ALA A 208 -18.00 1.24 12.35
C ALA A 208 -18.67 2.62 12.38
N GLY A 209 -19.99 2.65 12.20
CA GLY A 209 -20.82 3.85 12.30
C GLY A 209 -21.92 3.67 13.35
N LYS A 210 -23.14 4.11 13.01
CA LYS A 210 -24.32 3.95 13.87
C LYS A 210 -24.51 2.50 14.35
N GLY A 211 -24.81 2.32 15.63
CA GLY A 211 -24.95 1.00 16.27
C GLY A 211 -23.79 0.57 17.15
N PHE A 212 -22.69 1.35 17.15
CA PHE A 212 -21.48 1.12 17.93
C PHE A 212 -21.19 2.24 18.93
N GLU A 213 -22.24 2.96 19.37
CA GLU A 213 -22.13 4.08 20.30
C GLU A 213 -21.48 3.65 21.63
N TYR A 214 -20.51 4.43 22.11
CA TYR A 214 -19.84 4.19 23.38
C TYR A 214 -20.84 4.29 24.54
N ARG A 215 -21.12 3.15 25.21
CA ARG A 215 -21.89 3.14 26.45
C ARG A 215 -20.93 3.02 27.64
N LYS A 216 -20.68 4.15 28.30
CA LYS A 216 -19.94 4.16 29.57
C LYS A 216 -20.78 3.43 30.62
N ILE A 217 -20.27 2.32 31.15
CA ILE A 217 -20.88 1.67 32.31
C ILE A 217 -20.67 2.62 33.48
N ILE A 218 -21.76 3.18 34.02
CA ILE A 218 -21.74 4.01 35.23
C ILE A 218 -21.86 3.04 36.42
N PRO A 219 -20.80 2.87 37.24
CA PRO A 219 -20.79 1.88 38.33
C PRO A 219 -21.88 2.11 39.38
N GLU A 220 -22.32 3.36 39.53
CA GLU A 220 -23.35 3.75 40.51
C GLU A 220 -24.72 3.14 40.20
N LEU A 221 -25.02 2.83 38.93
CA LEU A 221 -26.27 2.20 38.51
C LEU A 221 -26.30 0.67 38.73
N GLU A 222 -25.13 0.02 38.85
CA GLU A 222 -25.05 -1.44 39.11
C GLU A 222 -25.57 -1.82 40.50
N SER A 223 -25.58 -0.87 41.43
CA SER A 223 -26.05 -1.09 42.81
C SER A 223 -27.57 -1.05 42.98
N ILE A 224 -28.30 -0.56 41.96
CA ILE A 224 -29.73 -0.23 42.06
C ILE A 224 -30.62 -1.30 41.40
N ASP A 225 -30.12 -2.02 40.38
CA ASP A 225 -30.89 -3.08 39.71
C ASP A 225 -30.00 -4.22 39.14
N PRO A 226 -30.07 -5.45 39.69
CA PRO A 226 -29.33 -6.61 39.19
C PRO A 226 -29.85 -7.16 37.84
N GLN A 227 -30.99 -6.69 37.32
CA GLN A 227 -31.42 -7.02 35.95
C GLN A 227 -30.66 -6.19 34.89
N PHE A 228 -30.15 -5.01 35.28
CA PHE A 228 -29.29 -4.16 34.47
C PHE A 228 -27.94 -4.81 34.14
N THR A 229 -27.51 -5.79 34.93
CA THR A 229 -26.26 -6.55 34.75
C THR A 229 -26.37 -7.60 33.64
N SER A 230 -27.56 -8.12 33.33
CA SER A 230 -27.74 -9.20 32.34
C SER A 230 -27.76 -8.71 30.88
N ILE A 231 -28.16 -7.45 30.65
CA ILE A 231 -28.30 -6.85 29.32
C ILE A 231 -26.97 -6.19 28.87
N ASN A 232 -26.05 -5.91 29.80
CA ASN A 232 -24.83 -5.10 29.59
C ASN A 232 -23.51 -5.89 29.44
N SER A 233 -23.51 -7.22 29.30
CA SER A 233 -22.26 -7.99 29.20
C SER A 233 -21.78 -8.28 27.76
N VAL A 234 -22.58 -7.97 26.74
CA VAL A 234 -22.34 -8.43 25.37
C VAL A 234 -22.15 -7.26 24.40
N PHE A 235 -20.89 -6.87 24.19
CA PHE A 235 -20.50 -5.83 23.24
C PHE A 235 -20.13 -6.43 21.88
N PRO A 236 -20.39 -5.72 20.77
CA PRO A 236 -19.82 -6.09 19.48
C PRO A 236 -18.29 -6.11 19.55
N ASN A 237 -17.67 -7.18 19.05
CA ASN A 237 -16.22 -7.36 19.12
C ASN A 237 -15.68 -8.04 17.86
N ILE A 238 -14.37 -7.97 17.69
CA ILE A 238 -13.65 -8.67 16.63
C ILE A 238 -12.84 -9.83 17.20
N HIS A 239 -12.67 -10.89 16.41
CA HIS A 239 -11.72 -11.94 16.73
C HIS A 239 -10.28 -11.47 16.50
N LYS A 240 -9.31 -12.08 17.19
CA LYS A 240 -7.87 -11.74 17.13
C LYS A 240 -7.24 -11.91 15.74
N THR A 241 -7.95 -12.54 14.80
CA THR A 241 -7.55 -12.61 13.38
C THR A 241 -7.70 -11.27 12.66
N LEU A 242 -8.49 -10.35 13.20
CA LEU A 242 -8.70 -9.00 12.71
C LEU A 242 -8.05 -8.00 13.68
N LYS A 243 -7.76 -6.80 13.18
CA LYS A 243 -7.17 -5.70 13.97
C LYS A 243 -7.87 -4.39 13.63
N PHE A 244 -7.92 -3.45 14.56
CA PHE A 244 -8.28 -2.07 14.23
C PHE A 244 -7.07 -1.32 13.68
N VAL A 245 -7.32 -0.35 12.81
CA VAL A 245 -6.25 0.42 12.17
C VAL A 245 -5.59 1.42 13.13
N SER A 246 -6.38 2.03 14.03
CA SER A 246 -5.89 3.05 14.96
C SER A 246 -5.46 2.48 16.32
N GLU A 247 -6.04 1.37 16.76
CA GLU A 247 -5.81 0.78 18.09
C GLU A 247 -5.69 -0.75 18.01
N SER A 248 -4.47 -1.27 17.93
CA SER A 248 -4.23 -2.71 17.73
C SER A 248 -4.73 -3.60 18.87
N ASP A 249 -4.88 -3.03 20.06
CA ASP A 249 -5.16 -3.77 21.31
C ASP A 249 -6.63 -3.69 21.72
N ALA A 250 -7.44 -2.92 20.98
CA ALA A 250 -8.87 -2.87 21.18
C ALA A 250 -9.52 -4.16 20.66
N GLU A 251 -10.38 -4.78 21.47
CA GLU A 251 -11.19 -5.93 21.04
C GLU A 251 -12.64 -5.52 20.74
N LYS A 252 -13.10 -4.38 21.28
CA LYS A 252 -14.47 -3.88 21.16
C LYS A 252 -14.62 -2.99 19.92
N ILE A 253 -15.73 -3.14 19.21
CA ILE A 253 -16.06 -2.28 18.06
C ILE A 253 -16.80 -1.05 18.59
N GLU A 254 -16.20 0.12 18.39
CA GLU A 254 -16.75 1.43 18.74
C GLU A 254 -16.95 2.29 17.49
N GLU A 255 -17.91 3.22 17.56
CA GLU A 255 -18.21 4.13 16.47
C GLU A 255 -16.96 4.93 16.06
N GLY A 256 -16.71 4.99 14.75
CA GLY A 256 -15.56 5.68 14.18
C GLY A 256 -14.33 4.78 14.02
N LEU A 257 -14.21 3.67 14.76
CA LEU A 257 -13.12 2.70 14.59
C LEU A 257 -13.22 1.99 13.24
N SER A 258 -12.07 1.61 12.70
CA SER A 258 -11.98 0.92 11.41
C SER A 258 -11.28 -0.41 11.56
N ILE A 259 -12.00 -1.48 11.23
CA ILE A 259 -11.52 -2.86 11.26
C ILE A 259 -10.75 -3.11 9.97
N GLN A 260 -9.47 -3.45 10.08
CA GLN A 260 -8.62 -3.86 8.97
C GLN A 260 -9.04 -5.24 8.48
N LEU A 261 -9.34 -5.36 7.18
CA LEU A 261 -9.64 -6.65 6.56
C LEU A 261 -8.35 -7.30 6.02
N PRO A 262 -8.23 -8.63 6.07
CA PRO A 262 -7.11 -9.36 5.50
C PRO A 262 -7.03 -9.18 3.98
N ALA A 263 -5.82 -9.31 3.42
CA ALA A 263 -5.59 -9.20 1.98
C ALA A 263 -6.24 -10.32 1.16
N LYS A 264 -6.44 -11.50 1.77
CA LYS A 264 -7.20 -12.62 1.22
C LYS A 264 -7.84 -13.39 2.36
N GLY A 265 -9.05 -13.90 2.14
CA GLY A 265 -9.74 -14.73 3.11
C GLY A 265 -11.24 -14.47 3.15
N ILE A 266 -11.91 -15.16 4.07
CA ILE A 266 -13.34 -15.04 4.30
C ILE A 266 -13.53 -14.55 5.73
N ILE A 267 -14.24 -13.44 5.89
CA ILE A 267 -14.60 -12.86 7.18
C ILE A 267 -16.05 -13.20 7.46
N LYS A 268 -16.31 -13.96 8.52
CA LYS A 268 -17.67 -14.35 8.90
C LYS A 268 -18.29 -13.33 9.84
N ILE A 269 -19.52 -12.92 9.57
CA ILE A 269 -20.29 -11.99 10.40
C ILE A 269 -21.49 -12.71 10.99
N GLY A 270 -21.74 -12.52 12.29
CA GLY A 270 -22.86 -13.16 12.98
C GLY A 270 -22.87 -12.93 14.49
N SER A 271 -23.76 -13.63 15.18
CA SER A 271 -23.95 -13.52 16.63
C SER A 271 -23.38 -14.68 17.44
N VAL A 272 -22.50 -15.49 16.84
CA VAL A 272 -21.73 -16.52 17.57
C VAL A 272 -20.27 -16.08 17.62
N PRO A 273 -19.70 -15.81 18.80
CA PRO A 273 -18.30 -15.41 18.91
C PRO A 273 -17.40 -16.58 18.51
N LYS A 274 -16.24 -16.27 17.92
CA LYS A 274 -15.31 -17.30 17.48
C LYS A 274 -14.55 -17.90 18.66
N THR A 275 -14.75 -19.19 18.91
CA THR A 275 -14.13 -19.92 20.03
C THR A 275 -13.43 -21.17 19.53
N LYS A 276 -12.32 -21.55 20.19
CA LYS A 276 -11.63 -22.82 19.95
C LYS A 276 -12.48 -23.96 20.51
N GLY A 277 -12.90 -24.88 19.64
CA GLY A 277 -13.55 -26.12 20.05
C GLY A 277 -12.57 -27.06 20.75
N SER A 278 -13.12 -28.11 21.38
CA SER A 278 -12.36 -29.18 22.04
C SER A 278 -11.42 -29.93 21.09
N ASP A 279 -11.67 -29.82 19.78
CA ASP A 279 -10.89 -30.36 18.66
C ASP A 279 -9.76 -29.40 18.19
N GLY A 280 -9.59 -28.24 18.83
CA GLY A 280 -8.63 -27.21 18.45
C GLY A 280 -9.05 -26.35 17.26
N VAL A 281 -10.24 -26.59 16.68
CA VAL A 281 -10.75 -25.85 15.52
C VAL A 281 -11.55 -24.63 15.97
N GLU A 282 -11.22 -23.46 15.45
CA GLU A 282 -11.97 -22.24 15.73
C GLU A 282 -13.27 -22.17 14.92
N ARG A 283 -14.41 -22.06 15.59
CA ARG A 283 -15.74 -21.94 14.98
C ARG A 283 -16.45 -20.70 15.51
N GLY A 284 -17.18 -20.00 14.65
CA GLY A 284 -17.92 -18.79 14.96
C GLY A 284 -17.62 -17.65 13.98
N SER A 285 -17.95 -16.43 14.38
CA SER A 285 -17.89 -15.21 13.56
C SER A 285 -16.62 -14.43 13.86
N ASP A 286 -15.92 -13.98 12.81
CA ASP A 286 -14.76 -13.10 12.94
C ASP A 286 -15.16 -11.68 13.38
N ILE A 287 -16.35 -11.24 12.97
CA ILE A 287 -17.00 -10.02 13.47
C ILE A 287 -18.27 -10.45 14.20
N TYR A 288 -18.26 -10.25 15.51
CA TYR A 288 -19.36 -10.61 16.39
C TYR A 288 -20.29 -9.41 16.59
N LEU A 289 -21.57 -9.60 16.24
CA LEU A 289 -22.62 -8.60 16.38
C LEU A 289 -23.80 -9.20 17.17
N PRO A 290 -24.06 -8.74 18.41
CA PRO A 290 -25.10 -9.32 19.25
C PRO A 290 -26.50 -9.00 18.73
N GLY A 291 -27.41 -9.98 18.79
CA GLY A 291 -28.80 -9.86 18.34
C GLY A 291 -29.03 -10.21 16.86
N LEU A 292 -27.97 -10.42 16.07
CA LEU A 292 -28.10 -10.94 14.71
C LEU A 292 -28.30 -12.47 14.71
N PRO A 293 -28.63 -13.09 13.56
CA PRO A 293 -28.55 -14.54 13.40
C PRO A 293 -27.12 -15.07 13.61
N PRO A 294 -26.95 -16.35 13.94
CA PRO A 294 -25.63 -16.97 14.16
C PRO A 294 -24.63 -16.74 13.03
N HIS A 295 -25.13 -16.67 11.80
CA HIS A 295 -24.38 -16.35 10.59
C HIS A 295 -25.28 -15.52 9.67
N ILE A 296 -24.90 -14.27 9.41
CA ILE A 296 -25.70 -13.36 8.58
C ILE A 296 -25.10 -13.15 7.19
N ALA A 297 -23.77 -13.06 7.09
CA ALA A 297 -23.06 -12.86 5.84
C ALA A 297 -21.57 -13.18 5.98
N ASP A 298 -20.96 -13.44 4.84
CA ASP A 298 -19.51 -13.49 4.69
C ASP A 298 -19.02 -12.31 3.85
N ILE A 299 -17.82 -11.81 4.16
CA ILE A 299 -17.08 -10.92 3.27
C ILE A 299 -15.89 -11.70 2.74
N LYS A 300 -15.90 -12.01 1.44
CA LYS A 300 -14.82 -12.70 0.75
C LYS A 300 -13.89 -11.67 0.15
N ILE A 301 -12.62 -11.66 0.58
CA ILE A 301 -11.58 -10.84 -0.04
C ILE A 301 -10.80 -11.71 -1.03
N ILE A 302 -11.00 -11.43 -2.31
CA ILE A 302 -10.33 -12.10 -3.42
C ILE A 302 -9.37 -11.08 -4.05
N SER A 303 -8.14 -11.03 -3.54
CA SER A 303 -7.08 -10.13 -4.00
C SER A 303 -7.41 -8.65 -3.78
N ARG A 304 -8.15 -8.01 -4.70
CA ARG A 304 -8.53 -6.58 -4.66
C ARG A 304 -10.03 -6.34 -4.69
N ASP A 305 -10.82 -7.40 -4.74
CA ASP A 305 -12.27 -7.32 -4.70
C ASP A 305 -12.75 -7.84 -3.34
N ALA A 306 -13.66 -7.09 -2.74
CA ALA A 306 -14.41 -7.54 -1.59
C ALA A 306 -15.82 -7.89 -2.05
N ILE A 307 -16.26 -9.10 -1.76
CA ILE A 307 -17.56 -9.61 -2.14
C ILE A 307 -18.34 -9.87 -0.85
N LEU A 308 -19.48 -9.20 -0.71
CA LEU A 308 -20.46 -9.53 0.30
C LEU A 308 -21.27 -10.74 -0.18
N ASP A 309 -21.23 -11.82 0.59
CA ASP A 309 -21.97 -13.05 0.35
C ASP A 309 -23.04 -13.22 1.46
N PRO A 310 -24.30 -12.83 1.19
CA PRO A 310 -25.39 -12.91 2.17
C PRO A 310 -25.75 -14.36 2.51
N ASN A 311 -26.07 -14.63 3.78
CA ASN A 311 -26.66 -15.92 4.15
C ASN A 311 -28.04 -16.09 3.46
N PRO A 312 -28.33 -17.24 2.82
CA PRO A 312 -29.59 -17.47 2.10
C PRO A 312 -30.86 -17.31 2.92
N THR A 313 -30.78 -17.51 4.24
CA THR A 313 -31.93 -17.45 5.15
C THR A 313 -32.17 -16.03 5.68
N PHE A 314 -31.13 -15.19 5.74
CA PHE A 314 -31.15 -13.92 6.47
C PHE A 314 -30.75 -12.70 5.64
N TYR A 315 -30.62 -12.84 4.31
CA TYR A 315 -30.23 -11.74 3.42
C TYR A 315 -31.12 -10.51 3.54
N ASN A 316 -32.41 -10.68 3.86
CA ASN A 316 -33.37 -9.59 4.03
C ASN A 316 -33.11 -8.69 5.25
N LEU A 317 -32.25 -9.12 6.18
CA LEU A 317 -31.77 -8.32 7.32
C LEU A 317 -30.57 -7.45 6.96
N ILE A 318 -30.07 -7.54 5.73
CA ILE A 318 -28.94 -6.76 5.24
C ILE A 318 -29.46 -5.67 4.31
N GLU A 319 -28.93 -4.47 4.49
CA GLU A 319 -29.20 -3.32 3.66
C GLU A 319 -27.89 -2.77 3.10
N LEU A 320 -27.86 -2.54 1.79
CA LEU A 320 -26.73 -1.96 1.08
C LEU A 320 -27.13 -0.60 0.50
N ASN A 321 -26.43 0.46 0.89
CA ASN A 321 -26.68 1.84 0.44
C ASN A 321 -28.15 2.29 0.57
N GLY A 322 -28.81 1.97 1.68
CA GLY A 322 -30.22 2.36 1.90
C GLY A 322 -31.25 1.37 1.36
N ARG A 323 -30.84 0.29 0.67
CA ARG A 323 -31.75 -0.68 0.05
C ARG A 323 -31.57 -2.07 0.64
N ARG A 324 -32.64 -2.64 1.21
CA ARG A 324 -32.63 -4.03 1.71
C ARG A 324 -32.38 -5.00 0.57
N LEU A 325 -31.58 -6.04 0.84
CA LEU A 325 -31.30 -7.05 -0.15
C LEU A 325 -32.56 -7.89 -0.41
N THR A 326 -32.85 -8.12 -1.69
CA THR A 326 -33.98 -8.94 -2.16
C THR A 326 -33.53 -10.29 -2.71
N SER A 327 -32.22 -10.53 -2.76
CA SER A 327 -31.64 -11.77 -3.29
C SER A 327 -30.40 -12.17 -2.51
N THR A 328 -30.05 -13.44 -2.63
CA THR A 328 -28.85 -14.06 -2.05
C THR A 328 -27.63 -13.95 -2.95
N LYS A 329 -27.69 -13.15 -4.02
CA LYS A 329 -26.57 -13.00 -4.95
C LYS A 329 -25.40 -12.34 -4.25
N GLU A 330 -24.20 -12.81 -4.56
CA GLU A 330 -22.95 -12.17 -4.18
C GLU A 330 -22.89 -10.74 -4.74
N ILE A 331 -22.44 -9.79 -3.92
CA ILE A 331 -22.38 -8.37 -4.28
C ILE A 331 -20.96 -7.86 -4.10
N THR A 332 -20.36 -7.35 -5.19
CA THR A 332 -19.07 -6.68 -5.11
C THR A 332 -19.18 -5.35 -4.37
N LEU A 333 -18.49 -5.23 -3.24
CA LEU A 333 -18.42 -4.02 -2.44
C LEU A 333 -17.48 -3.00 -3.08
N LYS A 334 -17.98 -1.77 -3.23
CA LYS A 334 -17.22 -0.61 -3.72
C LYS A 334 -16.94 0.36 -2.59
N HIS A 335 -15.90 1.19 -2.76
CA HIS A 335 -15.57 2.25 -1.81
C HIS A 335 -16.81 3.07 -1.42
N ASN A 336 -16.96 3.37 -0.14
CA ASN A 336 -18.10 4.04 0.48
C ASN A 336 -19.43 3.27 0.42
N ASN A 337 -19.42 1.97 0.15
CA ASN A 337 -20.65 1.18 0.32
C ASN A 337 -21.02 1.10 1.78
N LEU A 338 -22.27 1.48 2.06
CA LEU A 338 -22.88 1.45 3.38
C LEU A 338 -23.55 0.10 3.57
N ILE A 339 -23.05 -0.69 4.51
CA ILE A 339 -23.62 -1.99 4.88
C ILE A 339 -24.33 -1.80 6.22
N THR A 340 -25.63 -2.06 6.27
CA THR A 340 -26.40 -1.99 7.51
C THR A 340 -27.02 -3.35 7.80
N PHE A 341 -26.80 -3.86 9.01
CA PHE A 341 -27.41 -5.08 9.52
C PHE A 341 -28.54 -4.71 10.48
N HIS A 342 -29.73 -5.21 10.20
CA HIS A 342 -30.92 -5.00 11.02
C HIS A 342 -31.05 -6.14 12.04
N VAL A 343 -31.09 -5.80 13.32
CA VAL A 343 -31.41 -6.74 14.39
C VAL A 343 -32.91 -7.02 14.33
N LYS A 344 -33.30 -8.29 14.46
CA LYS A 344 -34.70 -8.69 14.55
C LYS A 344 -35.20 -8.37 15.96
N ASP A 345 -35.53 -7.11 16.21
CA ASP A 345 -36.04 -6.67 17.49
C ASP A 345 -37.54 -6.99 17.58
N ASN A 346 -37.91 -7.90 18.49
CA ASN A 346 -39.30 -8.28 18.77
C ASN A 346 -39.92 -7.43 19.89
N HIS A 347 -39.16 -6.52 20.53
CA HIS A 347 -39.62 -5.78 21.71
C HIS A 347 -39.93 -4.31 21.45
N ASN A 348 -39.29 -3.66 20.46
CA ASN A 348 -39.60 -2.27 20.13
C ASN A 348 -39.55 -2.01 18.61
N PRO A 349 -40.70 -2.02 17.91
CA PRO A 349 -40.76 -1.85 16.45
C PRO A 349 -40.40 -0.43 15.97
N ASP A 350 -40.38 0.57 16.87
CA ASP A 350 -40.21 1.98 16.50
C ASP A 350 -38.72 2.41 16.39
N GLU A 351 -37.79 1.66 16.99
CA GLU A 351 -36.34 1.88 16.84
C GLU A 351 -35.59 0.55 16.63
N PRO A 352 -35.54 0.02 15.39
CA PRO A 352 -34.79 -1.21 15.14
C PRO A 352 -33.31 -0.99 15.43
N LYS A 353 -32.75 -1.79 16.35
CA LYS A 353 -31.31 -1.80 16.58
C LYS A 353 -30.60 -2.19 15.27
N ILE A 354 -29.68 -1.34 14.83
CA ILE A 354 -28.92 -1.55 13.59
C ILE A 354 -27.43 -1.50 13.86
N TYR A 355 -26.65 -2.24 13.09
CA TYR A 355 -25.19 -2.11 13.02
C TYR A 355 -24.80 -1.65 11.63
N ARG A 356 -24.10 -0.51 11.54
CA ARG A 356 -23.74 0.09 10.27
C ARG A 356 -22.23 0.12 10.09
N PHE A 357 -21.79 -0.32 8.91
CA PHE A 357 -20.41 -0.23 8.47
C PHE A 357 -20.31 0.54 7.15
N VAL A 358 -19.21 1.26 6.98
CA VAL A 358 -18.80 1.82 5.69
C VAL A 358 -17.60 1.02 5.19
N PHE A 359 -17.72 0.47 3.99
CA PHE A 359 -16.64 -0.27 3.35
C PHE A 359 -15.68 0.68 2.62
N TYR A 360 -14.40 0.57 2.94
CA TYR A 360 -13.31 1.26 2.27
C TYR A 360 -12.44 0.22 1.56
N ASN A 361 -12.36 0.28 0.23
CA ASN A 361 -11.46 -0.58 -0.57
C ASN A 361 -9.99 -0.11 -0.56
N ARG A 362 -9.74 1.05 0.03
CA ARG A 362 -8.43 1.66 0.28
C ARG A 362 -8.59 2.44 1.57
N PHE A 363 -8.16 1.85 2.67
CA PHE A 363 -8.11 2.57 3.92
C PHE A 363 -6.87 3.45 3.88
N LEU A 364 -7.12 4.76 3.91
CA LEU A 364 -6.22 5.77 4.44
C LEU A 364 -6.93 6.31 5.66
N ASP A 365 -6.21 6.42 6.77
CA ASP A 365 -6.75 6.91 8.03
C ASP A 365 -7.63 8.16 7.76
N PRO A 366 -8.94 8.14 8.07
CA PRO A 366 -9.76 9.32 7.96
C PRO A 366 -9.35 10.44 8.93
N GLN A 367 -8.37 10.21 9.81
CA GLN A 367 -7.75 11.20 10.69
C GLN A 367 -6.43 11.80 10.16
N ALA A 368 -5.94 11.41 8.97
CA ALA A 368 -4.75 12.01 8.35
C ALA A 368 -4.96 13.43 7.78
#